data_AF-A0A835YB53-F1
#
_entry.id   AF-A0A835YB53-F1
#
_cell.length_a   1.000
_cell.length_b   1.000
_cell.length_c   1.000
_cell.angle_alpha   90.00
_cell.angle_beta   90.00
_cell.angle_gamma   90.00
#
_symmetry.space_group_name_H-M   'P 1'
#
loop_
_entity.id
_entity.type
_entity.pdbx_description
1 polymer ?
#
loop_
_entity_poly.entity_id
_entity_poly.type
_entity_poly.pdbx_seq_one_letter_code
_entity_poly.pdbx_strand_id
1 'polypeptide(L)'
;MAKRKRGPDGPLSDSPPDLHILVAGREEPLPAHRRVLSLFSGVVDGLPSNTDGSPTPWDLRGLVLEGESGPVASAVVERWLDAVYHFSRVDASRRPQLPSTLAEARPLLLLADAVGTAQGLMDSLGGALADRPDLALTVAVGDLKVDLQLKGRIHFITQGDLCYMTSRETAPAYGHVLVAKEAFQPHKAAFPSAVALELESWLHLAGRLNLVPLARALMGFVKAELTGSACSILHSTISTVISPRVFQFMPRELMFEAFARDMLMDRPAYINVMVPEVQVTATTPLAAAYFNMLVGSTAKGTAVLGKDARVLVGVEGAMALVTTTVGGLAPDVCAKLVKEAVAAALEDE
;
A
#
# COMPACT_ATOMS: atom_id res chain seq x y z
N MET A 1 31.24 -28.27 16.51
CA MET A 1 30.83 -26.86 16.72
C MET A 1 29.55 -26.83 17.54
N ALA A 2 29.61 -26.44 18.81
CA ALA A 2 28.45 -26.37 19.69
C ALA A 2 27.56 -25.18 19.29
N LYS A 3 26.30 -25.45 18.93
CA LYS A 3 25.28 -24.40 18.72
C LYS A 3 25.05 -23.68 20.05
N ARG A 4 25.52 -22.44 20.17
CA ARG A 4 25.30 -21.55 21.32
C ARG A 4 23.78 -21.35 21.47
N LYS A 5 23.17 -21.90 22.52
CA LYS A 5 21.78 -21.60 22.91
C LYS A 5 21.71 -20.10 23.22
N ARG A 6 20.98 -19.33 22.42
CA ARG A 6 20.65 -17.94 22.76
C ARG A 6 19.75 -17.96 24.00
N GLY A 7 20.23 -17.34 25.08
CA GLY A 7 19.40 -17.07 26.25
C GLY A 7 18.31 -16.04 25.93
N PRO A 8 17.35 -15.82 26.85
CA PRO A 8 16.31 -14.81 26.71
C PRO A 8 16.85 -13.37 26.76
N ASP A 9 18.09 -13.19 27.24
CA ASP A 9 18.77 -11.90 27.25
C ASP A 9 19.24 -11.54 25.82
N GLY A 10 18.70 -10.45 25.29
CA GLY A 10 19.05 -9.95 23.97
C GLY A 10 20.55 -9.65 23.85
N PRO A 11 21.11 -9.56 22.63
CA PRO A 11 22.53 -9.33 22.38
C PRO A 11 23.13 -8.05 23.00
N LEU A 12 22.31 -7.20 23.64
CA LEU A 12 22.69 -5.92 24.23
C LEU A 12 22.30 -5.77 25.70
N SER A 13 21.86 -6.84 26.39
CA SER A 13 21.44 -6.75 27.81
C SER A 13 22.52 -6.13 28.72
N ASP A 14 23.78 -6.27 28.33
CA ASP A 14 24.95 -5.89 29.13
C ASP A 14 25.68 -4.64 28.59
N SER A 15 25.20 -4.04 27.49
CA SER A 15 25.83 -2.85 26.89
C SER A 15 24.99 -1.61 27.16
N PRO A 16 25.53 -0.56 27.80
CA PRO A 16 24.80 0.70 27.94
C PRO A 16 24.63 1.38 26.57
N PRO A 17 23.56 2.17 26.37
CA PRO A 17 23.40 3.04 25.20
C PRO A 17 24.56 4.05 25.10
N ASP A 18 25.17 4.14 23.92
CA ASP A 18 26.33 4.98 23.61
C ASP A 18 26.02 6.08 22.56
N LEU A 19 24.74 6.22 22.18
CA LEU A 19 24.22 7.24 21.28
C LEU A 19 23.04 7.97 21.95
N HIS A 20 23.06 9.30 21.91
CA HIS A 20 21.99 10.16 22.40
C HIS A 20 21.36 10.94 21.24
N ILE A 21 20.11 10.64 20.92
CA ILE A 21 19.38 11.30 19.84
C ILE A 21 18.61 12.48 20.41
N LEU A 22 18.94 13.70 19.96
CA LEU A 22 18.29 14.94 20.38
C LEU A 22 17.13 15.22 19.43
N VAL A 23 15.91 15.38 19.96
CA VAL A 23 14.71 15.63 19.15
C VAL A 23 13.99 16.87 19.67
N ALA A 24 13.33 17.61 18.77
CA ALA A 24 12.64 18.82 19.14
C ALA A 24 11.51 18.54 20.16
N GLY A 25 11.33 19.44 21.12
CA GLY A 25 10.27 19.32 22.13
C GLY A 25 10.52 18.27 23.23
N ARG A 26 11.71 17.67 23.30
CA ARG A 26 12.09 16.72 24.35
C ARG A 26 13.30 17.22 25.12
N GLU A 27 13.21 17.21 26.45
CA GLU A 27 14.32 17.61 27.34
C GLU A 27 15.40 16.52 27.41
N GLU A 28 14.97 15.27 27.55
CA GLU A 28 15.89 14.12 27.64
C GLU A 28 16.16 13.51 26.26
N PRO A 29 17.43 13.15 25.95
CA PRO A 29 17.76 12.47 24.70
C PRO A 29 17.14 11.08 24.63
N LEU A 30 16.87 10.59 23.42
CA LEU A 30 16.52 9.18 23.22
C LEU A 30 17.82 8.35 23.24
N PRO A 31 17.95 7.38 24.16
CA PRO A 31 19.13 6.53 24.23
C PRO A 31 19.07 5.43 23.14
N ALA A 32 20.18 5.20 22.46
CA ALA A 32 20.33 4.12 21.49
C ALA A 32 21.77 3.55 21.47
N HIS A 33 21.94 2.45 20.75
CA HIS A 33 23.23 1.82 20.50
C HIS A 33 23.73 2.20 19.11
N ARG A 34 24.82 2.97 19.05
CA ARG A 34 25.45 3.41 17.81
C ARG A 34 25.79 2.22 16.92
N ARG A 35 26.35 1.15 17.49
CA ARG A 35 26.72 -0.08 16.77
C ARG A 35 25.54 -0.78 16.09
N VAL A 36 24.33 -0.63 16.63
CA VAL A 36 23.13 -1.17 16.00
C VAL A 36 22.71 -0.26 14.86
N LEU A 37 22.55 1.03 15.16
CA LEU A 37 22.01 1.98 14.21
C LEU A 37 22.95 2.21 13.02
N SER A 38 24.27 2.12 13.16
CA SER A 38 25.22 2.24 12.04
C SER A 38 25.06 1.14 10.99
N LEU A 39 24.49 -0.02 11.35
CA LEU A 39 24.17 -1.09 10.39
C LEU A 39 22.94 -0.76 9.53
N PHE A 40 22.09 0.16 10.00
CA PHE A 40 20.78 0.43 9.42
C PHE A 40 20.54 1.89 9.07
N SER A 41 21.47 2.79 9.35
CA SER A 41 21.38 4.23 9.05
C SER A 41 22.74 4.72 8.55
N GLY A 42 22.78 5.14 7.28
CA GLY A 42 23.97 5.74 6.68
C GLY A 42 24.40 7.03 7.38
N VAL A 43 23.45 7.78 7.95
CA VAL A 43 23.76 8.99 8.75
C VAL A 43 24.49 8.62 10.04
N VAL A 44 24.01 7.61 10.78
CA VAL A 44 24.63 7.21 12.05
C VAL A 44 26.01 6.58 11.83
N ASP A 45 26.20 5.83 10.75
CA ASP A 45 27.50 5.26 10.38
C ASP A 45 28.57 6.36 10.23
N GLY A 46 28.20 7.49 9.61
CA GLY A 46 29.08 8.63 9.38
C GLY A 46 29.31 9.58 10.57
N LEU A 47 28.67 9.37 11.73
CA LEU A 47 28.83 10.28 12.87
C LEU A 47 30.26 10.23 13.43
N PRO A 48 30.83 11.32 13.97
CA PRO A 48 32.10 11.24 14.69
C PRO A 48 31.96 10.39 15.95
N SER A 49 33.00 9.63 16.30
CA SER A 49 33.03 8.90 17.58
C SER A 49 33.62 9.79 18.67
N ASN A 50 32.99 9.83 19.84
CA ASN A 50 33.54 10.54 20.99
C ASN A 50 34.70 9.74 21.61
N THR A 51 35.85 10.40 21.77
CA THR A 51 37.08 9.79 22.32
C THR A 51 37.12 9.79 23.84
N ASP A 52 36.24 10.55 24.50
CA ASP A 52 36.15 10.71 25.95
C ASP A 52 35.23 9.68 26.63
N GLY A 53 34.64 8.77 25.85
CA GLY A 53 33.71 7.75 26.34
C GLY A 53 32.30 8.28 26.63
N SER A 54 32.00 9.55 26.33
CA SER A 54 30.65 10.09 26.43
C SER A 54 29.75 9.60 25.29
N PRO A 55 28.42 9.50 25.50
CA PRO A 55 27.50 9.14 24.42
C PRO A 55 27.59 10.11 23.24
N THR A 56 27.64 9.57 22.02
CA THR A 56 27.69 10.38 20.81
C THR A 56 26.36 11.12 20.64
N PRO A 57 26.34 12.46 20.48
CA PRO A 57 25.12 13.19 20.20
C PRO A 57 24.75 13.07 18.72
N TRP A 58 23.47 12.79 18.44
CA TRP A 58 22.89 12.89 17.10
C TRP A 58 21.71 13.87 17.14
N ASP A 59 21.88 15.05 16.55
CA ASP A 59 20.91 16.14 16.65
C ASP A 59 19.90 16.15 15.50
N LEU A 60 18.64 15.84 15.81
CA LEU A 60 17.50 15.88 14.89
C LEU A 60 16.56 17.07 15.15
N ARG A 61 16.89 17.99 16.07
CA ARG A 61 15.99 19.10 16.46
C ARG A 61 15.67 20.07 15.32
N GLY A 62 16.52 20.13 14.30
CA GLY A 62 16.32 20.93 13.09
C GLY A 62 15.83 20.14 11.87
N LEU A 63 15.60 18.83 11.99
CA LEU A 63 15.18 18.01 10.85
C LEU A 63 13.70 18.25 10.56
N VAL A 64 13.41 18.92 9.43
CA VAL A 64 12.05 19.12 8.91
C VAL A 64 11.83 18.17 7.74
N LEU A 65 10.79 17.33 7.83
CA LEU A 65 10.46 16.35 6.80
C LEU A 65 9.72 17.01 5.63
N GLU A 66 9.81 16.40 4.44
CA GLU A 66 9.10 16.86 3.24
C GLU A 66 7.59 17.01 3.51
N GLY A 67 7.04 18.20 3.28
CA GLY A 67 5.61 18.50 3.46
C GLY A 67 5.20 18.88 4.89
N GLU A 68 6.13 18.84 5.85
CA GLU A 68 5.89 19.27 7.23
C GLU A 68 6.31 20.74 7.45
N SER A 69 5.65 21.42 8.38
CA SER A 69 5.94 22.81 8.73
C SER A 69 6.87 22.97 9.94
N GLY A 70 7.17 21.87 10.63
CA GLY A 70 7.97 21.86 11.86
C GLY A 70 8.93 20.67 11.94
N PRO A 71 9.79 20.67 12.99
CA PRO A 71 10.72 19.58 13.21
C PRO A 71 10.03 18.23 13.40
N VAL A 72 10.75 17.15 13.08
CA VAL A 72 10.26 15.78 13.29
C VAL A 72 9.88 15.54 14.75
N ALA A 73 8.69 14.98 14.95
CA ALA A 73 8.19 14.66 16.28
C ALA A 73 8.96 13.48 16.90
N SER A 74 9.18 13.54 18.22
CA SER A 74 9.82 12.47 19.00
C SER A 74 9.19 11.10 18.80
N ALA A 75 7.86 11.03 18.74
CA ALA A 75 7.12 9.79 18.51
C ALA A 75 7.46 9.13 17.16
N VAL A 76 7.81 9.91 16.12
CA VAL A 76 8.22 9.36 14.82
C VAL A 76 9.60 8.73 14.92
N VAL A 77 10.52 9.40 15.63
CA VAL A 77 11.89 8.88 15.88
C VAL A 77 11.84 7.62 16.73
N GLU A 78 11.01 7.59 17.78
CA GLU A 78 10.81 6.40 18.61
C GLU A 78 10.24 5.21 17.80
N ARG A 79 9.23 5.44 16.96
CA ARG A 79 8.68 4.40 16.07
C ARG A 79 9.72 3.86 15.11
N TRP A 80 10.57 4.72 14.54
CA TRP A 80 11.68 4.28 13.69
C TRP A 80 12.70 3.46 14.48
N LEU A 81 13.08 3.87 15.69
CA LEU A 81 13.96 3.09 16.56
C LEU A 81 13.36 1.72 16.86
N ASP A 82 12.10 1.66 17.27
CA ASP A 82 11.44 0.39 17.57
C ASP A 82 11.39 -0.52 16.34
N ALA A 83 11.16 0.04 15.15
CA ALA A 83 11.24 -0.72 13.90
C ALA A 83 12.65 -1.27 13.67
N VAL A 84 13.71 -0.46 13.82
CA VAL A 84 15.10 -0.91 13.67
C VAL A 84 15.39 -2.07 14.60
N TYR A 85 15.11 -1.93 15.90
CA TYR A 85 15.45 -2.96 16.90
C TYR A 85 14.62 -4.22 16.74
N HIS A 86 13.34 -4.08 16.37
CA HIS A 86 12.44 -5.20 16.15
C HIS A 86 12.84 -6.01 14.91
N PHE A 87 12.91 -5.37 13.74
CA PHE A 87 13.14 -6.05 12.47
C PHE A 87 14.57 -6.61 12.36
N SER A 88 15.56 -5.97 12.99
CA SER A 88 16.92 -6.51 13.11
C SER A 88 17.05 -7.66 14.12
N ARG A 89 15.98 -7.97 14.88
CA ARG A 89 15.95 -8.97 15.95
C ARG A 89 16.97 -8.71 17.06
N VAL A 90 17.40 -7.46 17.22
CA VAL A 90 18.26 -7.02 18.31
C VAL A 90 17.46 -6.99 19.61
N ASP A 91 16.22 -6.51 19.54
CA ASP A 91 15.28 -6.54 20.66
C ASP A 91 13.86 -6.79 20.14
N ALA A 92 13.43 -8.05 20.18
CA ALA A 92 12.10 -8.46 19.74
C ALA A 92 10.99 -8.01 20.72
N SER A 93 11.34 -7.54 21.92
CA SER A 93 10.36 -7.03 22.88
C SER A 93 9.83 -5.66 22.49
N ARG A 94 10.63 -4.87 21.76
CA ARG A 94 10.17 -3.68 21.06
C ARG A 94 9.20 -4.10 19.97
N ARG A 95 7.93 -3.69 20.13
CA ARG A 95 6.89 -3.91 19.13
C ARG A 95 6.63 -2.59 18.44
N PRO A 96 7.07 -2.41 17.19
CA PRO A 96 6.86 -1.15 16.50
C PRO A 96 5.36 -0.92 16.38
N GLN A 97 4.90 0.24 16.86
CA GLN A 97 3.53 0.68 16.65
C GLN A 97 3.38 1.12 15.20
N LEU A 98 3.02 0.16 14.36
CA LEU A 98 2.79 0.44 12.95
C LEU A 98 1.56 1.34 12.78
N PRO A 99 1.68 2.42 11.98
CA PRO A 99 0.56 3.26 11.59
C PRO A 99 -0.61 2.47 10.99
N SER A 100 -1.85 2.88 11.28
CA SER A 100 -3.06 2.34 10.65
C SER A 100 -3.52 3.18 9.46
N THR A 101 -3.05 4.42 9.33
CA THR A 101 -3.29 5.27 8.17
C THR A 101 -1.99 5.56 7.44
N LEU A 102 -2.10 5.74 6.13
CA LEU A 102 -0.97 6.19 5.32
C LEU A 102 -0.49 7.57 5.77
N ALA A 103 -1.40 8.49 6.12
CA ALA A 103 -1.04 9.81 6.64
C ALA A 103 -0.11 9.73 7.85
N GLU A 104 -0.37 8.82 8.80
CA GLU A 104 0.51 8.57 9.94
C GLU A 104 1.82 7.85 9.58
N ALA A 105 1.84 7.09 8.48
CA ALA A 105 3.03 6.42 7.99
C ALA A 105 3.99 7.35 7.25
N ARG A 106 3.50 8.45 6.66
CA ARG A 106 4.32 9.36 5.84
C ARG A 106 5.53 9.90 6.61
N PRO A 107 5.40 10.46 7.83
CA PRO A 107 6.54 10.97 8.57
C PRO A 107 7.56 9.88 8.91
N LEU A 108 7.10 8.67 9.21
CA LEU A 108 7.98 7.53 9.52
C LEU A 108 8.82 7.13 8.31
N LEU A 109 8.22 7.04 7.12
CA LEU A 109 8.92 6.69 5.89
C LEU A 109 9.88 7.79 5.43
N LEU A 110 9.47 9.05 5.53
CA LEU A 110 10.33 10.20 5.20
C LEU A 110 11.49 10.35 6.19
N LEU A 111 11.27 10.08 7.48
CA LEU A 111 12.37 10.02 8.44
C LEU A 111 13.34 8.89 8.07
N ALA A 112 12.82 7.69 7.80
CA ALA A 112 13.63 6.54 7.45
C ALA A 112 14.51 6.81 6.21
N ASP A 113 13.96 7.45 5.18
CA ASP A 113 14.67 7.93 4.01
C ASP A 113 15.75 8.97 4.37
N ALA A 114 15.37 10.02 5.12
CA ALA A 114 16.26 11.11 5.50
C ALA A 114 17.48 10.66 6.33
N VAL A 115 17.33 9.61 7.15
CA VAL A 115 18.43 9.04 7.93
C VAL A 115 19.21 7.95 7.19
N GLY A 116 18.90 7.73 5.91
CA GLY A 116 19.56 6.73 5.06
C GLY A 116 19.32 5.31 5.57
N THR A 117 18.06 4.95 5.83
CA THR A 117 17.71 3.64 6.34
C THR A 117 18.06 2.54 5.33
N ALA A 118 18.73 1.48 5.78
CA ALA A 118 19.12 0.37 4.92
C ALA A 118 17.90 -0.27 4.21
N GLN A 119 18.06 -0.63 2.93
CA GLN A 119 16.95 -1.09 2.09
C GLN A 119 16.19 -2.28 2.69
N GLY A 120 16.89 -3.28 3.25
CA GLY A 120 16.21 -4.43 3.86
C GLY A 120 15.27 -4.07 5.04
N LEU A 121 15.57 -2.98 5.76
CA LEU A 121 14.69 -2.45 6.80
C LEU A 121 13.53 -1.65 6.19
N MET A 122 13.77 -0.87 5.12
CA MET A 122 12.72 -0.21 4.34
C MET A 122 11.73 -1.23 3.76
N ASP A 123 12.23 -2.33 3.20
CA ASP A 123 11.41 -3.41 2.65
C ASP A 123 10.56 -4.08 3.74
N SER A 124 11.16 -4.31 4.92
CA SER A 124 10.44 -4.87 6.07
C SER A 124 9.33 -3.94 6.56
N LEU A 125 9.60 -2.64 6.63
CA LEU A 125 8.62 -1.63 7.01
C LEU A 125 7.50 -1.49 5.96
N GLY A 126 7.87 -1.44 4.67
CA GLY A 126 6.94 -1.39 3.56
C GLY A 126 6.06 -2.64 3.48
N GLY A 127 6.65 -3.82 3.69
CA GLY A 127 5.93 -5.09 3.79
C GLY A 127 4.98 -5.11 4.98
N ALA A 128 5.44 -4.72 6.17
CA ALA A 128 4.61 -4.70 7.36
C ALA A 128 3.42 -3.74 7.25
N LEU A 129 3.62 -2.56 6.65
CA LEU A 129 2.52 -1.64 6.31
C LEU A 129 1.58 -2.27 5.28
N ALA A 130 2.13 -2.79 4.18
CA ALA A 130 1.36 -3.37 3.10
C ALA A 130 0.54 -4.58 3.56
N ASP A 131 0.98 -5.36 4.55
CA ASP A 131 0.28 -6.54 5.06
C ASP A 131 -0.87 -6.21 5.99
N ARG A 132 -0.92 -4.99 6.55
CA ARG A 132 -2.01 -4.57 7.43
C ARG A 132 -3.38 -4.68 6.74
N PRO A 133 -4.36 -5.36 7.34
CA PRO A 133 -5.71 -5.46 6.78
C PRO A 133 -6.50 -4.15 6.92
N ASP A 134 -6.15 -3.33 7.92
CA ASP A 134 -6.84 -2.09 8.29
C ASP A 134 -6.16 -0.82 7.74
N LEU A 135 -5.10 -0.95 6.94
CA LEU A 135 -4.39 0.20 6.38
C LEU A 135 -5.34 1.04 5.51
N ALA A 136 -5.42 2.33 5.83
CA ALA A 136 -6.31 3.26 5.14
C ALA A 136 -5.57 4.43 4.48
N LEU A 137 -6.09 4.86 3.33
CA LEU A 137 -5.78 6.12 2.68
C LEU A 137 -6.67 7.22 3.26
N THR A 138 -6.07 8.18 3.94
CA THR A 138 -6.77 9.36 4.43
C THR A 138 -6.91 10.39 3.32
N VAL A 139 -8.14 10.81 3.03
CA VAL A 139 -8.46 11.82 2.01
C VAL A 139 -9.18 12.99 2.69
N ALA A 140 -8.68 14.20 2.46
CA ALA A 140 -9.26 15.42 3.00
C ALA A 140 -9.79 16.33 1.88
N VAL A 141 -11.00 16.85 2.04
CA VAL A 141 -11.65 17.79 1.12
C VAL A 141 -12.35 18.87 1.92
N GLY A 142 -11.75 20.06 2.03
CA GLY A 142 -12.25 21.09 2.94
C GLY A 142 -12.16 20.61 4.39
N ASP A 143 -13.29 20.59 5.09
CA ASP A 143 -13.45 20.08 6.45
C ASP A 143 -13.76 18.57 6.52
N LEU A 144 -14.10 17.93 5.38
CA LEU A 144 -14.34 16.50 5.32
C LEU A 144 -13.01 15.72 5.33
N LYS A 145 -12.88 14.77 6.25
CA LYS A 145 -11.76 13.80 6.31
C LYS A 145 -12.32 12.38 6.30
N VAL A 146 -11.87 11.55 5.36
CA VAL A 146 -12.35 10.18 5.18
C VAL A 146 -11.17 9.21 5.07
N ASP A 147 -11.23 8.11 5.81
CA ASP A 147 -10.25 7.03 5.71
C ASP A 147 -10.80 5.89 4.84
N LEU A 148 -10.19 5.67 3.69
CA LEU A 148 -10.54 4.64 2.72
C LEU A 148 -9.64 3.42 2.91
N GLN A 149 -10.21 2.26 3.31
CA GLN A 149 -9.39 1.07 3.54
C GLN A 149 -8.82 0.53 2.23
N LEU A 150 -7.51 0.26 2.18
CA LEU A 150 -6.85 -0.19 0.96
C LEU A 150 -7.22 -1.63 0.55
N LYS A 151 -7.71 -2.42 1.50
CA LYS A 151 -7.99 -3.85 1.31
C LYS A 151 -9.42 -4.20 1.72
N GLY A 152 -9.98 -5.19 1.03
CA GLY A 152 -11.27 -5.80 1.40
C GLY A 152 -12.50 -4.92 1.17
N ARG A 153 -12.32 -3.71 0.65
CA ARG A 153 -13.39 -2.76 0.36
C ARG A 153 -13.33 -2.25 -1.08
N ILE A 154 -14.51 -2.04 -1.67
CA ILE A 154 -14.68 -1.29 -2.92
C ILE A 154 -15.53 -0.07 -2.58
N HIS A 155 -15.00 1.12 -2.80
CA HIS A 155 -15.67 2.37 -2.51
C HIS A 155 -16.37 2.91 -3.75
N PHE A 156 -17.53 3.52 -3.57
CA PHE A 156 -18.30 4.06 -4.69
C PHE A 156 -19.21 5.18 -4.24
N ILE A 157 -19.54 6.05 -5.19
CA ILE A 157 -20.47 7.16 -4.96
C ILE A 157 -21.78 6.83 -5.65
N THR A 158 -22.87 6.79 -4.87
CA THR A 158 -24.22 6.57 -5.39
C THR A 158 -25.20 7.52 -4.73
N GLN A 159 -26.11 8.12 -5.50
CA GLN A 159 -27.18 9.02 -5.00
C GLN A 159 -26.71 10.18 -4.07
N GLY A 160 -25.40 10.48 -4.10
CA GLY A 160 -24.77 11.50 -3.28
C GLY A 160 -24.28 11.04 -1.91
N ASP A 161 -24.22 9.73 -1.68
CA ASP A 161 -23.55 9.09 -0.56
C ASP A 161 -22.20 8.52 -1.00
N LEU A 162 -21.25 8.47 -0.07
CA LEU A 162 -20.04 7.67 -0.19
C LEU A 162 -20.28 6.34 0.49
N CYS A 163 -20.25 5.26 -0.28
CA CYS A 163 -20.56 3.91 0.17
C CYS A 163 -19.37 2.97 -0.05
N TYR A 164 -19.41 1.82 0.62
CA TYR A 164 -18.49 0.72 0.34
C TYR A 164 -19.18 -0.65 0.35
N MET A 165 -18.61 -1.57 -0.42
CA MET A 165 -18.93 -3.00 -0.41
C MET A 165 -17.80 -3.76 0.30
N THR A 166 -18.14 -4.82 1.03
CA THR A 166 -17.18 -5.75 1.65
C THR A 166 -17.44 -7.18 1.18
N SER A 167 -16.42 -8.04 1.27
CA SER A 167 -16.62 -9.47 1.02
C SER A 167 -17.57 -10.07 2.06
N ARG A 168 -18.49 -10.94 1.61
CA ARG A 168 -19.39 -11.71 2.48
C ARG A 168 -18.65 -12.56 3.52
N GLU A 169 -17.40 -12.92 3.24
CA GLU A 169 -16.54 -13.65 4.18
C GLU A 169 -16.18 -12.82 5.42
N THR A 170 -16.18 -11.49 5.30
CA THR A 170 -15.80 -10.55 6.36
C THR A 170 -17.00 -9.91 7.06
N ALA A 171 -18.12 -9.72 6.36
CA ALA A 171 -19.37 -9.23 6.96
C ALA A 171 -20.59 -9.61 6.10
N PRO A 172 -21.75 -9.89 6.70
CA PRO A 172 -22.95 -10.34 5.97
C PRO A 172 -23.72 -9.23 5.22
N ALA A 173 -23.22 -7.99 5.18
CA ALA A 173 -24.00 -6.84 4.73
C ALA A 173 -23.48 -6.17 3.44
N TYR A 174 -24.44 -5.80 2.60
CA TYR A 174 -24.25 -5.18 1.29
C TYR A 174 -24.43 -3.66 1.41
N GLY A 175 -23.46 -2.87 0.92
CA GLY A 175 -23.56 -1.41 0.79
C GLY A 175 -23.71 -0.66 2.12
N HIS A 176 -22.60 -0.38 2.80
CA HIS A 176 -22.61 0.49 3.97
C HIS A 176 -22.31 1.93 3.58
N VAL A 177 -23.09 2.87 4.12
CA VAL A 177 -22.82 4.31 4.03
C VAL A 177 -21.63 4.63 4.92
N LEU A 178 -20.57 5.17 4.32
CA LEU A 178 -19.36 5.59 5.04
C LEU A 178 -19.53 6.99 5.62
N VAL A 179 -20.17 7.89 4.86
CA VAL A 179 -20.40 9.29 5.22
C VAL A 179 -21.85 9.62 4.92
N ALA A 180 -22.55 10.22 5.89
CA ALA A 180 -23.93 10.66 5.71
C ALA A 180 -24.05 11.65 4.55
N LYS A 181 -25.13 11.52 3.78
CA LYS A 181 -25.42 12.34 2.59
C LYS A 181 -25.20 13.83 2.83
N GLU A 182 -25.76 14.35 3.91
CA GLU A 182 -25.74 15.78 4.24
C GLU A 182 -24.30 16.29 4.42
N ALA A 183 -23.43 15.46 4.99
CA ALA A 183 -22.02 15.78 5.18
C ALA A 183 -21.18 15.59 3.91
N PHE A 184 -21.53 14.63 3.04
CA PHE A 184 -20.74 14.35 1.83
C PHE A 184 -21.09 15.24 0.63
N GLN A 185 -22.36 15.65 0.51
CA GLN A 185 -22.87 16.39 -0.66
C GLN A 185 -22.05 17.62 -1.04
N PRO A 186 -21.60 18.48 -0.10
CA PRO A 186 -20.79 19.65 -0.46
C PRO A 186 -19.45 19.29 -1.13
N HIS A 187 -18.91 18.11 -0.83
CA HIS A 187 -17.58 17.67 -1.26
C HIS A 187 -17.59 16.68 -2.43
N LYS A 188 -18.78 16.14 -2.77
CA LYS A 188 -18.96 15.06 -3.77
C LYS A 188 -18.22 15.30 -5.09
N ALA A 189 -18.23 16.53 -5.60
CA ALA A 189 -17.61 16.86 -6.88
C ALA A 189 -16.07 16.89 -6.81
N ALA A 190 -15.50 17.32 -5.68
CA ALA A 190 -14.06 17.42 -5.48
C ALA A 190 -13.44 16.11 -4.97
N PHE A 191 -14.24 15.25 -4.34
CA PHE A 191 -13.75 14.04 -3.69
C PHE A 191 -12.98 13.07 -4.62
N PRO A 192 -13.49 12.70 -5.81
CA PRO A 192 -12.73 11.83 -6.74
C PRO A 192 -11.33 12.36 -7.09
N SER A 193 -11.20 13.67 -7.26
CA SER A 193 -9.92 14.31 -7.55
C SER A 193 -8.98 14.28 -6.35
N ALA A 194 -9.50 14.51 -5.14
CA ALA A 194 -8.70 14.42 -3.92
C ALA A 194 -8.19 13.00 -3.65
N VAL A 195 -9.03 11.98 -3.86
CA VAL A 195 -8.60 10.57 -3.77
C VAL A 195 -7.48 10.30 -4.77
N ALA A 196 -7.63 10.75 -6.01
CA ALA A 196 -6.64 10.51 -7.05
C ALA A 196 -5.30 11.19 -6.77
N LEU A 197 -5.31 12.41 -6.23
CA LEU A 197 -4.09 13.13 -5.84
C LEU A 197 -3.37 12.46 -4.67
N GLU A 198 -4.11 11.99 -3.65
CA GLU A 198 -3.50 11.27 -2.55
C GLU A 198 -2.91 9.93 -3.01
N LEU A 199 -3.60 9.19 -3.88
CA LEU A 199 -3.07 7.95 -4.46
C LEU A 199 -1.82 8.21 -5.31
N GLU A 200 -1.82 9.23 -6.16
CA GLU A 200 -0.66 9.63 -6.96
C GLU A 200 0.54 9.92 -6.08
N SER A 201 0.35 10.76 -5.04
CA SER A 201 1.38 11.13 -4.08
C SER A 201 1.96 9.90 -3.36
N TRP A 202 1.10 8.96 -2.95
CA TRP A 202 1.51 7.74 -2.28
C TRP A 202 2.22 6.74 -3.19
N LEU A 203 1.77 6.59 -4.43
CA LEU A 203 2.43 5.76 -5.43
C LEU A 203 3.81 6.31 -5.79
N HIS A 204 3.90 7.63 -5.98
CA HIS A 204 5.17 8.32 -6.20
C HIS A 204 6.12 8.12 -5.02
N LEU A 205 5.66 8.32 -3.78
CA LEU A 205 6.48 8.12 -2.59
C LEU A 205 6.92 6.65 -2.43
N ALA A 206 6.00 5.71 -2.55
CA ALA A 206 6.30 4.28 -2.44
C ALA A 206 7.31 3.84 -3.52
N GLY A 207 7.16 4.34 -4.75
CA GLY A 207 8.11 4.11 -5.82
C GLY A 207 9.49 4.72 -5.54
N ARG A 208 9.54 5.99 -5.12
CA ARG A 208 10.78 6.72 -4.81
C ARG A 208 11.59 6.01 -3.71
N LEU A 209 10.91 5.44 -2.73
CA LEU A 209 11.50 4.71 -1.61
C LEU A 209 11.69 3.20 -1.90
N ASN A 210 11.40 2.76 -3.12
CA ASN A 210 11.42 1.36 -3.55
C ASN A 210 10.62 0.40 -2.65
N LEU A 211 9.49 0.86 -2.11
CA LEU A 211 8.59 0.08 -1.24
C LEU A 211 7.65 -0.79 -2.07
N VAL A 212 8.22 -1.79 -2.76
CA VAL A 212 7.49 -2.68 -3.70
C VAL A 212 6.20 -3.26 -3.12
N PRO A 213 6.16 -3.80 -1.88
CA PRO A 213 4.92 -4.34 -1.32
C PRO A 213 3.81 -3.30 -1.17
N LEU A 214 4.18 -2.08 -0.75
CA LEU A 214 3.24 -0.98 -0.55
C LEU A 214 2.73 -0.44 -1.90
N ALA A 215 3.61 -0.25 -2.87
CA ALA A 215 3.23 0.14 -4.23
C ALA A 215 2.27 -0.90 -4.85
N ARG A 216 2.52 -2.19 -4.64
CA ARG A 216 1.62 -3.27 -5.08
C ARG A 216 0.26 -3.22 -4.38
N ALA A 217 0.21 -2.93 -3.07
CA ALA A 217 -1.03 -2.78 -2.32
C ALA A 217 -1.87 -1.57 -2.82
N LEU A 218 -1.22 -0.43 -3.05
CA LEU A 218 -1.86 0.77 -3.63
C LEU A 218 -2.41 0.49 -5.04
N MET A 219 -1.65 -0.22 -5.88
CA MET A 219 -2.12 -0.66 -7.19
C MET A 219 -3.26 -1.68 -7.12
N GLY A 220 -3.26 -2.55 -6.10
CA GLY A 220 -4.38 -3.43 -5.79
C GLY A 220 -5.64 -2.63 -5.49
N PHE A 221 -5.53 -1.60 -4.66
CA PHE A 221 -6.64 -0.68 -4.35
C PHE A 221 -7.16 0.01 -5.61
N VAL A 222 -6.28 0.62 -6.42
CA VAL A 222 -6.69 1.27 -7.69
C VAL A 222 -7.47 0.32 -8.60
N LYS A 223 -6.97 -0.91 -8.79
CA LYS A 223 -7.66 -1.92 -9.60
C LYS A 223 -9.01 -2.30 -9.00
N ALA A 224 -9.10 -2.43 -7.68
CA ALA A 224 -10.33 -2.76 -7.00
C ALA A 224 -11.40 -1.69 -7.22
N GLU A 225 -11.04 -0.42 -7.03
CA GLU A 225 -11.94 0.72 -7.20
C GLU A 225 -12.45 0.83 -8.66
N LEU A 226 -11.65 0.46 -9.66
CA LEU A 226 -12.08 0.49 -11.06
C LEU A 226 -13.09 -0.61 -11.44
N THR A 227 -13.31 -1.61 -10.57
CA THR A 227 -14.32 -2.67 -10.78
C THR A 227 -15.74 -2.10 -10.85
N GLY A 228 -16.02 -1.03 -10.09
CA GLY A 228 -17.34 -0.39 -10.01
C GLY A 228 -17.76 0.43 -11.24
N SER A 229 -16.95 0.45 -12.29
CA SER A 229 -17.18 1.21 -13.53
C SER A 229 -17.64 2.66 -13.25
N ALA A 230 -18.89 3.02 -13.59
CA ALA A 230 -19.38 4.38 -13.54
C ALA A 230 -19.60 4.94 -12.12
N CYS A 231 -19.68 4.07 -11.10
CA CYS A 231 -19.84 4.48 -9.70
C CYS A 231 -18.49 4.56 -8.95
N SER A 232 -17.39 4.15 -9.59
CA SER A 232 -16.06 4.18 -8.99
C SER A 232 -15.64 5.60 -8.62
N ILE A 233 -14.96 5.73 -7.46
CA ILE A 233 -14.36 6.99 -7.05
C ILE A 233 -13.15 7.42 -7.90
N LEU A 234 -12.66 6.55 -8.79
CA LEU A 234 -11.49 6.81 -9.64
C LEU A 234 -11.81 6.88 -11.14
N HIS A 235 -13.05 6.61 -11.57
CA HIS A 235 -13.37 6.43 -12.99
C HIS A 235 -12.94 7.62 -13.86
N SER A 236 -13.24 8.84 -13.42
CA SER A 236 -12.93 10.07 -14.16
C SER A 236 -11.55 10.65 -13.87
N THR A 237 -10.80 10.08 -12.92
CA THR A 237 -9.55 10.66 -12.39
C THR A 237 -8.36 9.70 -12.45
N ILE A 238 -8.51 8.54 -13.08
CA ILE A 238 -7.45 7.52 -13.18
C ILE A 238 -6.17 8.03 -13.84
N SER A 239 -6.28 8.93 -14.82
CA SER A 239 -5.12 9.56 -15.48
C SER A 239 -4.29 10.42 -14.52
N THR A 240 -4.90 10.92 -13.45
CA THR A 240 -4.19 11.65 -12.39
C THR A 240 -3.41 10.69 -11.51
N VAL A 241 -3.97 9.51 -11.19
CA VAL A 241 -3.31 8.48 -10.38
C VAL A 241 -2.08 7.91 -11.11
N ILE A 242 -2.24 7.60 -12.39
CA ILE A 242 -1.20 7.01 -13.23
C ILE A 242 -0.44 8.15 -13.95
N SER A 243 0.19 9.01 -13.15
CA SER A 243 0.90 10.20 -13.63
C SER A 243 2.30 9.86 -14.18
N PRO A 244 2.91 10.73 -15.00
CA PRO A 244 4.31 10.57 -15.41
C PRO A 244 5.29 10.45 -14.24
N ARG A 245 5.02 11.14 -13.12
CA ARG A 245 5.84 11.09 -11.91
C ARG A 245 5.79 9.71 -11.26
N VAL A 246 4.60 9.11 -11.21
CA VAL A 246 4.42 7.74 -10.70
C VAL A 246 5.19 6.74 -11.56
N PHE A 247 5.16 6.88 -12.89
CA PHE A 247 5.95 6.01 -13.77
C PHE A 247 7.46 6.17 -13.62
N GLN A 248 7.94 7.39 -13.41
CA GLN A 248 9.37 7.67 -13.25
C GLN A 248 9.99 6.87 -12.08
N PHE A 249 9.22 6.66 -11.02
CA PHE A 249 9.67 5.97 -9.82
C PHE A 249 9.00 4.61 -9.60
N MET A 250 8.22 4.12 -10.57
CA MET A 250 7.55 2.83 -10.42
C MET A 250 8.59 1.72 -10.22
N PRO A 251 8.46 0.86 -9.20
CA PRO A 251 9.37 -0.26 -9.03
C PRO A 251 9.41 -1.14 -10.28
N ARG A 252 10.63 -1.53 -10.68
CA ARG A 252 10.87 -2.26 -11.94
C ARG A 252 10.09 -3.57 -11.99
N GLU A 253 9.96 -4.24 -10.85
CA GLU A 253 9.17 -5.45 -10.66
C GLU A 253 7.73 -5.25 -11.14
N LEU A 254 7.11 -4.12 -10.77
CA LEU A 254 5.74 -3.81 -11.16
C LEU A 254 5.63 -3.45 -12.65
N MET A 255 6.66 -2.80 -13.21
CA MET A 255 6.73 -2.50 -14.64
C MET A 255 6.88 -3.78 -15.47
N PHE A 256 7.75 -4.71 -15.05
CA PHE A 256 7.91 -6.02 -15.69
C PHE A 256 6.65 -6.87 -15.56
N GLU A 257 6.02 -6.90 -14.39
CA GLU A 257 4.73 -7.57 -14.19
C GLU A 257 3.66 -7.02 -15.15
N ALA A 258 3.58 -5.69 -15.29
CA ALA A 258 2.62 -5.04 -16.16
C ALA A 258 2.89 -5.38 -17.63
N PHE A 259 4.14 -5.23 -18.08
CA PHE A 259 4.55 -5.53 -19.44
C PHE A 259 4.34 -7.02 -19.79
N ALA A 260 4.78 -7.94 -18.94
CA ALA A 260 4.61 -9.37 -19.17
C ALA A 260 3.12 -9.74 -19.21
N ARG A 261 2.31 -9.19 -18.30
CA ARG A 261 0.85 -9.40 -18.32
C ARG A 261 0.24 -8.85 -19.61
N ASP A 262 0.64 -7.66 -20.03
CA ASP A 262 0.18 -7.05 -21.28
C ASP A 262 0.51 -7.93 -22.49
N MET A 263 1.75 -8.38 -22.64
CA MET A 263 2.16 -9.27 -23.75
C MET A 263 1.43 -10.63 -23.75
N LEU A 264 1.03 -11.13 -22.58
CA LEU A 264 0.30 -12.40 -22.49
C LEU A 264 -1.20 -12.24 -22.74
N MET A 265 -1.77 -11.07 -22.45
CA MET A 265 -3.22 -10.83 -22.42
C MET A 265 -3.73 -9.92 -23.55
N ASP A 266 -2.90 -9.02 -24.07
CA ASP A 266 -3.22 -8.18 -25.23
C ASP A 266 -3.15 -9.00 -26.51
N ARG A 267 -4.25 -9.04 -27.25
CA ARG A 267 -4.39 -9.90 -28.44
C ARG A 267 -5.03 -9.10 -29.58
N PRO A 268 -4.44 -9.12 -30.79
CA PRO A 268 -4.89 -8.29 -31.91
C PRO A 268 -6.19 -8.79 -32.59
N ALA A 269 -6.81 -9.86 -32.09
CA ALA A 269 -7.99 -10.47 -32.69
C ALA A 269 -9.22 -10.33 -31.78
N TYR A 270 -10.22 -9.60 -32.28
CA TYR A 270 -11.51 -9.42 -31.63
C TYR A 270 -12.56 -10.29 -32.32
N ILE A 271 -13.19 -11.19 -31.58
CA ILE A 271 -14.38 -11.91 -32.04
C ILE A 271 -15.51 -11.53 -31.10
N ASN A 272 -16.57 -10.92 -31.66
CA ASN A 272 -17.76 -10.59 -30.90
C ASN A 272 -18.63 -11.83 -30.77
N VAL A 273 -18.68 -12.42 -29.57
CA VAL A 273 -19.58 -13.52 -29.25
C VAL A 273 -20.77 -12.98 -28.48
N MET A 274 -21.95 -13.02 -29.09
CA MET A 274 -23.22 -12.69 -28.42
C MET A 274 -23.71 -13.93 -27.67
N VAL A 275 -23.52 -13.97 -26.35
CA VAL A 275 -24.10 -15.01 -25.49
C VAL A 275 -25.08 -14.32 -24.53
N PRO A 276 -26.39 -14.59 -24.61
CA PRO A 276 -27.38 -13.91 -23.75
C PRO A 276 -27.30 -14.37 -22.29
N GLU A 277 -26.82 -15.59 -22.05
CA GLU A 277 -26.63 -16.17 -20.72
C GLU A 277 -25.15 -16.50 -20.48
N VAL A 278 -24.63 -16.08 -19.34
CA VAL A 278 -23.25 -16.38 -18.93
C VAL A 278 -23.24 -17.06 -17.58
N GLN A 279 -22.24 -17.92 -17.37
CA GLN A 279 -21.97 -18.51 -16.08
C GLN A 279 -20.84 -17.71 -15.42
N VAL A 280 -21.15 -17.05 -14.31
CA VAL A 280 -20.19 -16.21 -13.58
C VAL A 280 -19.72 -16.96 -12.36
N THR A 281 -18.41 -17.10 -12.20
CA THR A 281 -17.79 -17.70 -11.00
C THR A 281 -16.92 -16.66 -10.31
N ALA A 282 -17.18 -16.40 -9.04
CA ALA A 282 -16.40 -15.44 -8.27
C ALA A 282 -15.13 -16.11 -7.73
N THR A 283 -14.01 -15.95 -8.41
CA THR A 283 -12.75 -16.64 -8.05
C THR A 283 -11.91 -15.89 -7.02
N THR A 284 -12.23 -14.62 -6.74
CA THR A 284 -11.51 -13.79 -5.76
C THR A 284 -12.48 -13.21 -4.74
N PRO A 285 -12.01 -12.89 -3.51
CA PRO A 285 -12.84 -12.21 -2.50
C PRO A 285 -13.42 -10.89 -2.99
N LEU A 286 -12.70 -10.16 -3.86
CA LEU A 286 -13.15 -8.90 -4.43
C LEU A 286 -14.30 -9.09 -5.43
N ALA A 287 -14.18 -10.07 -6.33
CA ALA A 287 -15.25 -10.42 -7.26
C ALA A 287 -16.49 -10.93 -6.52
N ALA A 288 -16.27 -11.74 -5.48
CA ALA A 288 -17.33 -12.22 -4.60
C ALA A 288 -18.05 -11.07 -3.88
N ALA A 289 -17.30 -10.11 -3.33
CA ALA A 289 -17.86 -8.89 -2.72
C ALA A 289 -18.72 -8.10 -3.71
N TYR A 290 -18.22 -7.88 -4.93
CA TYR A 290 -18.89 -7.07 -5.94
C TYR A 290 -20.20 -7.70 -6.44
N PHE A 291 -20.18 -8.99 -6.75
CA PHE A 291 -21.36 -9.72 -7.23
C PHE A 291 -22.24 -10.28 -6.11
N ASN A 292 -21.92 -10.01 -4.84
CA ASN A 292 -22.64 -10.53 -3.68
C ASN A 292 -22.65 -12.08 -3.60
N MET A 293 -21.57 -12.71 -4.04
CA MET A 293 -21.39 -14.17 -4.15
C MET A 293 -20.43 -14.70 -3.06
N LEU A 294 -20.31 -16.03 -2.94
CA LEU A 294 -19.22 -16.66 -2.17
C LEU A 294 -18.03 -16.91 -3.10
N VAL A 295 -16.80 -16.92 -2.55
CA VAL A 295 -15.62 -17.28 -3.34
C VAL A 295 -15.76 -18.74 -3.80
N GLY A 296 -15.51 -18.99 -5.09
CA GLY A 296 -15.70 -20.29 -5.74
C GLY A 296 -17.14 -20.61 -6.13
N SER A 297 -18.14 -19.81 -5.72
CA SER A 297 -19.52 -20.07 -6.13
C SER A 297 -19.78 -19.61 -7.55
N THR A 298 -20.79 -20.20 -8.16
CA THR A 298 -21.18 -19.93 -9.54
C THR A 298 -22.64 -19.51 -9.62
N ALA A 299 -22.93 -18.49 -10.42
CA ALA A 299 -24.27 -17.98 -10.65
C ALA A 299 -24.54 -17.84 -12.15
N LYS A 300 -25.82 -17.90 -12.53
CA LYS A 300 -26.26 -17.51 -13.87
C LYS A 300 -26.34 -15.99 -13.93
N GLY A 301 -25.75 -15.42 -14.97
CA GLY A 301 -25.80 -14.00 -15.26
C GLY A 301 -26.35 -13.75 -16.65
N THR A 302 -26.74 -12.51 -16.89
CA THR A 302 -27.06 -12.00 -18.22
C THR A 302 -25.87 -11.25 -18.76
N ALA A 303 -25.61 -11.38 -20.06
CA ALA A 303 -24.58 -10.62 -20.74
C ALA A 303 -25.24 -9.72 -21.79
N VAL A 304 -24.98 -8.42 -21.67
CA VAL A 304 -25.42 -7.42 -22.64
C VAL A 304 -24.17 -6.88 -23.34
N LEU A 305 -24.21 -6.85 -24.67
CA LEU A 305 -23.10 -6.30 -25.45
C LEU A 305 -22.92 -4.83 -25.08
N GLY A 306 -21.73 -4.50 -24.57
CA GLY A 306 -21.31 -3.13 -24.33
C GLY A 306 -20.71 -2.49 -25.58
N LYS A 307 -20.26 -1.24 -25.45
CA LYS A 307 -19.39 -0.60 -26.46
C LYS A 307 -17.95 -1.11 -26.28
N ASP A 308 -17.20 -1.18 -27.38
CA ASP A 308 -15.73 -1.39 -27.40
C ASP A 308 -15.23 -2.73 -26.83
N ALA A 309 -15.76 -3.86 -27.32
CA ALA A 309 -15.35 -5.24 -26.95
C ALA A 309 -15.52 -5.60 -25.46
N ARG A 310 -16.32 -4.83 -24.74
CA ARG A 310 -16.69 -5.11 -23.34
C ARG A 310 -18.11 -5.63 -23.27
N VAL A 311 -18.34 -6.57 -22.37
CA VAL A 311 -19.65 -7.15 -22.08
C VAL A 311 -20.06 -6.70 -20.70
N LEU A 312 -21.27 -6.15 -20.59
CA LEU A 312 -21.88 -5.87 -19.30
C LEU A 312 -22.48 -7.17 -18.77
N VAL A 313 -21.91 -7.68 -17.69
CA VAL A 313 -22.34 -8.92 -17.05
C VAL A 313 -23.15 -8.58 -15.79
N GLY A 314 -24.41 -8.98 -15.79
CA GLY A 314 -25.34 -8.81 -14.67
C GLY A 314 -25.55 -10.10 -13.88
N VAL A 315 -25.42 -10.05 -12.56
CA VAL A 315 -25.74 -11.17 -11.64
C VAL A 315 -26.45 -10.59 -10.42
N GLU A 316 -27.66 -11.08 -10.12
CA GLU A 316 -28.42 -10.73 -8.90
C GLU A 316 -28.51 -9.21 -8.60
N GLY A 317 -28.58 -8.37 -9.64
CA GLY A 317 -28.68 -6.91 -9.52
C GLY A 317 -27.35 -6.15 -9.48
N ALA A 318 -26.21 -6.84 -9.39
CA ALA A 318 -24.89 -6.27 -9.63
C ALA A 318 -24.53 -6.34 -11.12
N MET A 319 -23.85 -5.31 -11.65
CA MET A 319 -23.43 -5.25 -13.05
C MET A 319 -21.97 -4.88 -13.16
N ALA A 320 -21.13 -5.74 -13.74
CA ALA A 320 -19.72 -5.44 -14.00
C ALA A 320 -19.46 -5.31 -15.50
N LEU A 321 -18.60 -4.38 -15.88
CA LEU A 321 -18.08 -4.30 -17.23
C LEU A 321 -16.87 -5.23 -17.36
N VAL A 322 -16.98 -6.26 -18.19
CA VAL A 322 -15.95 -7.30 -18.35
C VAL A 322 -15.37 -7.21 -19.76
N THR A 323 -14.05 -7.27 -19.86
CA THR A 323 -13.38 -7.43 -21.16
C THR A 323 -13.43 -8.90 -21.56
N THR A 324 -14.00 -9.21 -22.71
CA THR A 324 -13.96 -10.56 -23.27
C THR A 324 -12.76 -10.71 -24.19
N THR A 325 -11.92 -11.71 -23.93
CA THR A 325 -10.81 -12.08 -24.82
C THR A 325 -11.06 -13.47 -25.38
N VAL A 326 -10.64 -13.70 -26.63
CA VAL A 326 -10.71 -15.03 -27.26
C VAL A 326 -9.32 -15.62 -27.35
N GLY A 327 -9.16 -16.83 -26.80
CA GLY A 327 -7.86 -17.47 -26.64
C GLY A 327 -7.04 -16.85 -25.50
N GLY A 328 -5.74 -17.14 -25.49
CA GLY A 328 -4.84 -16.76 -24.40
C GLY A 328 -4.68 -17.85 -23.34
N LEU A 329 -3.81 -17.58 -22.37
CA LEU A 329 -3.55 -18.50 -21.28
C LEU A 329 -4.61 -18.36 -20.19
N ALA A 330 -4.89 -19.46 -19.49
CA ALA A 330 -5.71 -19.40 -18.29
C ALA A 330 -5.08 -18.43 -17.26
N PRO A 331 -5.89 -17.68 -16.47
CA PRO A 331 -5.38 -16.65 -15.57
C PRO A 331 -4.31 -17.13 -14.58
N ASP A 332 -4.45 -18.36 -14.07
CA ASP A 332 -3.49 -19.03 -13.19
C ASP A 332 -2.16 -19.34 -13.90
N VAL A 333 -2.22 -19.80 -15.15
CA VAL A 333 -1.04 -20.04 -15.99
C VAL A 333 -0.35 -18.72 -16.31
N CYS A 334 -1.10 -17.68 -16.67
CA CYS A 334 -0.56 -16.34 -16.93
C CYS A 334 0.13 -15.77 -15.67
N ALA A 335 -0.53 -15.85 -14.51
CA ALA A 335 0.06 -15.40 -13.24
C ALA A 335 1.36 -16.14 -12.91
N LYS A 336 1.40 -17.45 -13.16
CA LYS A 336 2.63 -18.26 -12.98
C LYS A 336 3.74 -17.80 -13.91
N LEU A 337 3.47 -17.65 -15.22
CA LEU A 337 4.48 -17.22 -16.19
C LEU A 337 4.99 -15.80 -15.93
N VAL A 338 4.11 -14.87 -15.55
CA VAL A 338 4.55 -13.51 -15.18
C VAL A 338 5.49 -13.58 -13.98
N LYS A 339 5.17 -14.38 -12.96
CA LYS A 339 6.03 -14.54 -11.79
C LYS A 339 7.41 -15.13 -12.16
N GLU A 340 7.43 -16.15 -13.01
CA GLU A 340 8.67 -16.77 -13.50
C GLU A 340 9.51 -15.78 -14.33
N ALA A 341 8.87 -15.02 -15.23
CA ALA A 341 9.56 -14.03 -16.06
C ALA A 341 10.14 -12.88 -15.22
N VAL A 342 9.39 -12.40 -14.22
CA VAL A 342 9.86 -11.35 -13.31
C VAL A 342 11.01 -11.85 -12.45
N ALA A 343 10.94 -13.08 -11.93
CA ALA A 343 12.03 -13.67 -11.16
C ALA A 343 13.32 -13.76 -11.99
N ALA A 344 13.24 -14.29 -13.22
CA ALA A 344 14.39 -14.38 -14.11
C ALA A 344 15.00 -13.01 -14.43
N ALA A 345 14.17 -11.99 -14.68
CA ALA A 345 14.64 -10.64 -14.98
C ALA A 345 15.33 -9.93 -13.79
N LEU A 346 15.08 -10.38 -12.56
CA LEU A 346 15.67 -9.81 -11.34
C LEU A 346 16.90 -10.60 -10.84
N GLU A 347 17.14 -11.81 -11.35
CA GLU A 347 18.29 -12.66 -10.97
C GLU A 347 19.56 -12.36 -11.80
N ASP A 348 19.44 -11.69 -12.94
CA ASP A 348 20.54 -11.36 -13.85
C ASP A 348 21.35 -10.10 -13.44
N GLU A 349 21.12 -9.52 -12.25
CA GLU A 349 21.85 -8.37 -11.67
C GLU A 349 22.55 -8.72 -10.33
#